data_AF-A0A3P6G6Z8-F1
#
_entry.id   AF-A0A3P6G6Z8-F1
#
_cell.length_a   1.000
_cell.length_b   1.000
_cell.length_c   1.000
_cell.angle_alpha   90.00
_cell.angle_beta   90.00
_cell.angle_gamma   90.00
#
_symmetry.space_group_name_H-M   'P 1'
#
loop_
_entity.id
_entity.type
_entity.pdbx_description
1 polymer ?
#
loop_
_entity_poly.entity_id
_entity_poly.type
_entity_poly.pdbx_seq_one_letter_code
_entity_poly.pdbx_strand_id
1 'polypeptide(L)'
;AAAPLSLLFWIGYCDEIRESTIQSFSFSRGIFIKKFCMLPCEKVFYVNKLVLAIYKGDWLSLLNQRYATGRIEIWVTKDKIDERAQVVWVNLMNLSTTNLPRLEGEYYGVRYFIIDKTIIMCYGNSQTGAACIYIVRGDHMFKKIPINYGNVLKFYHRVSFPNLIRFPLEFRRSLEI
;
A
#
# COMPACT_ATOMS: atom_id res chain seq x y z
N ALA A 1 5.89 -26.18 9.43
CA ALA A 1 5.58 -24.95 8.68
C ALA A 1 5.12 -23.90 9.67
N ALA A 2 5.77 -22.73 9.73
CA ALA A 2 5.32 -21.64 10.61
C ALA A 2 3.95 -21.14 10.12
N ALA A 3 3.00 -20.97 11.03
CA ALA A 3 1.70 -20.39 10.69
C ALA A 3 1.92 -19.00 10.05
N PRO A 4 1.15 -18.64 9.01
CA PRO A 4 1.21 -17.29 8.47
C PRO A 4 0.90 -16.30 9.60
N LEU A 5 1.72 -15.26 9.71
CA LEU A 5 1.46 -14.18 10.65
C LEU A 5 0.13 -13.54 10.24
N SER A 6 -0.92 -13.77 11.01
CA SER A 6 -2.20 -13.09 10.85
C SER A 6 -2.07 -11.68 11.41
N LEU A 7 -1.40 -10.81 10.63
CA LEU A 7 -1.20 -9.40 10.96
C LEU A 7 -1.96 -8.53 9.97
N LEU A 8 -2.70 -7.56 10.50
CA LEU A 8 -3.25 -6.45 9.74
C LEU A 8 -2.33 -5.25 9.90
N PHE A 9 -1.97 -4.58 8.80
CA PHE A 9 -1.13 -3.39 8.82
C PHE A 9 -1.84 -2.21 8.17
N TRP A 10 -1.63 -1.02 8.74
CA TRP A 10 -2.07 0.24 8.16
C TRP A 10 -1.14 1.37 8.60
N ILE A 11 -1.29 2.52 7.95
CA ILE A 11 -0.57 3.74 8.32
C ILE A 11 -1.46 4.52 9.27
N GLY A 12 -0.92 4.91 10.42
CA GLY A 12 -1.61 5.73 11.39
C GLY A 12 -0.71 6.80 11.96
N TYR A 13 -1.33 7.84 12.52
CA TYR A 13 -0.60 8.89 13.22
C TYR A 13 -0.34 8.47 14.67
N CYS A 14 0.87 8.70 15.15
CA CYS A 14 1.27 8.38 16.52
C CYS A 14 1.56 9.66 17.31
N ASP A 15 0.61 10.09 18.15
CA ASP A 15 0.69 11.35 18.90
C ASP A 15 1.93 11.44 19.80
N GLU A 16 2.38 10.31 20.38
CA GLU A 16 3.52 10.26 21.31
C GLU A 16 4.84 10.72 20.70
N ILE A 17 5.04 10.45 19.40
CA ILE A 17 6.25 10.86 18.67
C ILE A 17 5.92 11.92 17.60
N ARG A 18 4.65 12.31 17.49
CA ARG A 18 4.12 13.27 16.52
C ARG A 18 4.45 12.92 15.06
N GLU A 19 4.54 11.63 14.75
CA GLU A 19 4.92 11.12 13.43
C GLU A 19 3.96 10.02 12.94
N SER A 20 3.91 9.81 11.62
CA SER A 20 3.16 8.71 11.01
C SER A 20 3.97 7.42 11.11
N THR A 21 3.33 6.36 11.59
CA THR A 21 3.92 5.03 11.78
C THR A 21 3.11 3.98 11.03
N ILE A 22 3.75 2.84 10.77
CA ILE A 22 2.99 1.62 10.52
C ILE A 22 2.49 1.12 11.86
N GLN A 23 1.19 0.87 11.90
CA GLN A 23 0.49 0.25 13.01
C GLN A 23 0.08 -1.15 12.61
N SER A 24 -0.11 -2.03 13.59
CA SER A 24 -0.56 -3.38 13.31
C SER A 24 -1.52 -3.93 14.36
N PHE A 25 -2.28 -4.94 13.95
CA PHE A 25 -3.08 -5.76 14.85
C PHE A 25 -2.74 -7.23 14.62
N SER A 26 -2.36 -7.92 15.70
CA SER A 26 -2.07 -9.35 15.71
C SER A 26 -3.33 -10.12 16.04
N PHE A 27 -3.94 -10.80 15.06
CA PHE A 27 -5.13 -11.62 15.29
C PHE A 27 -4.83 -12.83 16.17
N SER A 28 -3.59 -13.35 16.12
CA SER A 28 -3.15 -14.45 16.98
C SER A 28 -3.06 -14.06 18.45
N ARG A 29 -2.73 -12.81 18.74
CA ARG A 29 -2.50 -12.33 20.11
C ARG A 29 -3.65 -11.46 20.62
N GLY A 30 -4.52 -10.97 19.74
CA GLY A 30 -5.55 -9.98 20.05
C GLY A 30 -4.99 -8.62 20.46
N ILE A 31 -3.77 -8.27 20.01
CA ILE A 31 -3.04 -7.08 20.46
C ILE A 31 -2.91 -6.07 19.33
N PHE A 32 -3.23 -4.81 19.64
CA PHE A 32 -2.92 -3.65 18.83
C PHE A 32 -1.52 -3.13 19.14
N ILE A 33 -0.72 -2.89 18.10
CA ILE A 33 0.63 -2.35 18.17
C ILE A 33 0.64 -0.98 17.49
N LYS A 34 0.62 0.08 18.30
CA LYS A 34 0.57 1.49 17.85
C LYS A 34 1.83 1.94 17.10
N LYS A 35 2.97 1.31 17.36
CA LYS A 35 4.28 1.63 16.78
C LYS A 35 4.94 0.36 16.29
N PHE A 36 4.42 -0.22 15.21
CA PHE A 36 5.01 -1.43 14.64
C PHE A 36 6.36 -1.11 13.98
N CYS A 37 6.39 -0.12 13.08
CA CYS A 37 7.63 0.42 12.54
C CYS A 37 7.47 1.86 12.07
N MET A 38 8.58 2.58 11.95
CA MET A 38 8.62 3.91 11.34
C MET A 38 8.44 3.80 9.82
N LEU A 39 7.89 4.86 9.20
CA LEU A 39 7.90 4.99 7.75
C LEU A 39 9.34 5.28 7.27
N PRO A 40 9.75 4.77 6.10
CA PRO A 40 11.10 4.99 5.55
C PRO A 40 11.34 6.38 4.98
N CYS A 41 10.30 7.20 4.90
CA CYS A 41 10.35 8.49 4.23
C CYS A 41 10.80 9.58 5.21
N GLU A 42 11.66 10.49 4.75
CA GLU A 42 11.98 11.70 5.50
C GLU A 42 10.72 12.53 5.73
N LYS A 43 10.45 12.90 7.00
CA LYS A 43 9.35 13.77 7.46
C LYS A 43 8.13 13.73 6.54
N VAL A 44 7.32 12.70 6.70
CA VAL A 44 6.05 12.58 5.98
C VAL A 44 5.15 13.76 6.36
N PHE A 45 4.87 14.61 5.38
CA PHE A 45 3.86 15.64 5.52
C PHE A 45 2.47 15.04 5.32
N TYR A 46 1.47 15.54 6.05
CA TYR A 46 0.07 15.10 5.95
C TYR A 46 -0.51 15.19 4.53
N VAL A 47 0.09 16.02 3.67
CA VAL A 47 -0.29 16.21 2.27
C VAL A 47 0.29 15.14 1.33
N ASN A 48 1.28 14.36 1.77
CA ASN A 48 1.83 13.29 0.94
C ASN A 48 0.82 12.17 0.75
N LYS A 49 0.78 11.59 -0.45
CA LYS A 49 -0.01 10.37 -0.67
C LYS A 49 0.80 9.16 -0.26
N LEU A 50 0.33 8.46 0.76
CA LEU A 50 0.91 7.19 1.20
C LEU A 50 0.00 6.01 0.82
N VAL A 51 0.58 4.96 0.26
CA VAL A 51 -0.12 3.70 -0.03
C VAL A 51 0.73 2.53 0.45
N LEU A 52 0.27 1.88 1.52
CA LEU A 52 0.84 0.64 2.02
C LEU A 52 0.26 -0.55 1.24
N ALA A 53 1.11 -1.48 0.86
CA ALA A 53 0.70 -2.71 0.18
C ALA A 53 1.56 -3.90 0.63
N ILE A 54 1.06 -5.10 0.36
CA ILE A 54 1.79 -6.35 0.53
C ILE A 54 2.74 -6.55 -0.66
N TYR A 55 3.96 -6.96 -0.37
CA TYR A 55 5.02 -7.27 -1.33
C TYR A 55 5.53 -8.70 -1.07
N LYS A 56 5.86 -9.47 -2.12
CA LYS A 56 6.45 -10.82 -2.02
C LYS A 56 5.91 -11.71 -0.87
N GLY A 57 4.58 -11.85 -0.79
CA GLY A 57 3.89 -12.64 0.23
C GLY A 57 3.71 -11.87 1.55
N ASP A 58 4.74 -11.83 2.39
CA ASP A 58 4.65 -11.29 3.76
C ASP A 58 5.58 -10.10 3.99
N TRP A 59 6.02 -9.46 2.93
CA TRP A 59 6.86 -8.26 2.97
C TRP A 59 5.94 -7.05 2.79
N LEU A 60 6.42 -5.86 3.14
CA LEU A 60 5.67 -4.63 2.92
C LEU A 60 6.30 -3.81 1.81
N SER A 61 5.45 -3.12 1.05
CA SER A 61 5.86 -2.01 0.20
C SER A 61 5.11 -0.74 0.56
N LEU A 62 5.78 0.39 0.44
CA LEU A 62 5.21 1.71 0.64
C LEU A 62 5.45 2.57 -0.61
N LEU A 63 4.37 3.10 -1.16
CA LEU A 63 4.40 4.18 -2.13
C LEU A 63 4.21 5.49 -1.37
N ASN A 64 5.17 6.40 -1.53
CA ASN A 64 5.10 7.76 -1.03
C ASN A 64 5.19 8.74 -2.20
N GLN A 65 4.10 9.47 -2.49
CA GLN A 65 4.15 10.60 -3.39
C GLN A 65 4.27 11.90 -2.59
N ARG A 66 5.39 12.59 -2.75
CA ARG A 66 5.62 13.88 -2.10
C ARG A 66 4.74 14.95 -2.73
N TYR A 67 3.96 15.67 -1.93
CA TYR A 67 3.06 16.71 -2.43
C TYR A 67 3.79 17.81 -3.22
N ALA A 68 4.87 18.34 -2.63
CA ALA A 68 5.57 19.50 -3.19
C ALA A 68 6.22 19.22 -4.56
N THR A 69 6.72 18.01 -4.78
CA THR A 69 7.47 17.66 -6.00
C THR A 69 6.72 16.71 -6.91
N GLY A 70 5.65 16.09 -6.41
CA GLY A 70 4.93 14.93 -6.96
C GLY A 70 5.80 13.67 -7.15
N ARG A 71 7.06 13.70 -6.70
CA ARG A 71 8.01 12.58 -6.84
C ARG A 71 7.45 11.37 -6.10
N ILE A 72 7.44 10.23 -6.77
CA ILE A 72 7.01 8.97 -6.15
C ILE A 72 8.26 8.20 -5.71
N GLU A 73 8.30 7.85 -4.44
CA GLU A 73 9.30 6.97 -3.85
C GLU A 73 8.64 5.63 -3.53
N ILE A 74 9.32 4.54 -3.87
CA ILE A 74 8.81 3.19 -3.67
C ILE A 74 9.79 2.48 -2.77
N TRP A 75 9.30 2.08 -1.60
CA TRP A 75 10.07 1.43 -0.57
C TRP A 75 9.56 0.01 -0.39
N VAL A 76 10.46 -0.92 -0.11
CA VAL A 76 10.13 -2.30 0.25
C VAL A 76 10.87 -2.68 1.51
N THR A 77 10.34 -3.61 2.30
CA THR A 77 11.10 -4.17 3.40
C THR A 77 12.23 -5.04 2.87
N LYS A 78 13.38 -5.04 3.55
CA LYS A 78 14.55 -5.83 3.19
C LYS A 78 14.27 -7.33 3.31
N ASP A 79 13.49 -7.68 4.31
CA ASP A 79 13.16 -9.05 4.69
C ASP A 79 11.64 -9.16 4.95
N LYS A 80 11.18 -10.40 5.13
CA LYS A 80 9.80 -10.69 5.58
C LYS A 80 9.55 -10.05 6.94
N ILE A 81 8.33 -9.55 7.15
CA ILE A 81 7.93 -9.00 8.43
C ILE A 81 7.91 -10.10 9.51
N ASP A 82 8.52 -9.80 10.66
CA ASP A 82 8.48 -10.56 11.90
C ASP A 82 8.18 -9.59 13.05
N GLU A 83 7.27 -9.95 13.96
CA GLU A 83 6.92 -9.13 15.13
C GLU A 83 8.13 -8.87 16.05
N ARG A 84 9.16 -9.71 16.00
CA ARG A 84 10.33 -9.63 16.88
C ARG A 84 11.53 -8.92 16.26
N ALA A 85 11.50 -8.70 14.94
CA ALA A 85 12.63 -8.15 14.21
C ALA A 85 12.43 -6.67 13.90
N GLN A 86 13.52 -5.92 13.85
CA GLN A 86 13.50 -4.55 13.37
C GLN A 86 13.18 -4.55 11.87
N VAL A 87 12.17 -3.77 11.48
CA VAL A 87 11.83 -3.59 10.06
C VAL A 87 12.84 -2.66 9.41
N VAL A 88 13.59 -3.19 8.44
CA VAL A 88 14.52 -2.41 7.61
C VAL A 88 13.89 -2.17 6.25
N TRP A 89 13.93 -0.93 5.79
CA TRP A 89 13.41 -0.53 4.49
C TRP A 89 14.52 -0.31 3.48
N VAL A 90 14.23 -0.60 2.22
CA VAL A 90 15.10 -0.39 1.07
C VAL A 90 14.33 0.42 0.03
N ASN A 91 14.92 1.50 -0.46
CA ASN A 91 14.37 2.24 -1.60
C ASN A 91 14.49 1.36 -2.84
N LEU A 92 13.36 0.93 -3.40
CA LEU A 92 13.33 0.08 -4.58
C LEU A 92 13.53 0.91 -5.85
N MET A 93 12.82 2.04 -5.95
CA MET A 93 12.94 2.97 -7.06
C MET A 93 12.33 4.34 -6.75
N ASN A 94 12.72 5.34 -7.52
CA ASN A 94 12.17 6.69 -7.48
C ASN A 94 11.67 7.10 -8.86
N LEU A 95 10.47 7.64 -8.94
CA LEU A 95 9.81 8.03 -10.18
C LEU A 95 9.65 9.55 -10.20
N SER A 96 10.03 10.16 -11.32
CA SER A 96 9.80 11.58 -11.58
C SER A 96 8.32 11.83 -11.94
N THR A 97 7.86 13.05 -11.71
CA THR A 97 6.46 13.44 -11.95
C THR A 97 6.05 13.50 -13.40
N THR A 98 7.00 13.67 -14.30
CA THR A 98 6.70 14.11 -15.67
C THR A 98 5.82 13.14 -16.44
N ASN A 99 5.71 11.89 -16.00
CA ASN A 99 4.94 10.84 -16.68
C ASN A 99 3.90 10.11 -15.80
N LEU A 100 3.67 10.56 -14.56
CA LEU A 100 2.78 9.88 -13.61
C LEU A 100 1.69 10.80 -13.06
N PRO A 101 0.49 10.28 -12.78
CA PRO A 101 -0.57 11.08 -12.19
C PRO A 101 -0.15 11.59 -10.81
N ARG A 102 -0.55 12.81 -10.49
CA ARG A 102 -0.58 13.28 -9.11
C ARG A 102 -1.73 12.58 -8.41
N LEU A 103 -1.42 11.82 -7.38
CA LEU A 103 -2.32 11.00 -6.58
C LEU A 103 -2.93 11.80 -5.40
N GLU A 104 -2.58 13.07 -5.30
CA GLU A 104 -3.03 14.03 -4.28
C GLU A 104 -4.50 14.41 -4.50
N GLY A 105 -5.26 14.58 -3.41
CA GLY A 105 -6.67 14.99 -3.49
C GLY A 105 -7.62 13.90 -4.03
N GLU A 106 -7.10 12.72 -4.35
CA GLU A 106 -7.86 11.67 -5.03
C GLU A 106 -8.61 10.78 -4.03
N TYR A 107 -9.94 10.90 -4.07
CA TYR A 107 -10.91 10.15 -3.25
C TYR A 107 -11.07 8.69 -3.66
N TYR A 108 -10.72 8.36 -4.90
CA TYR A 108 -11.05 7.08 -5.52
C TYR A 108 -10.04 5.97 -5.21
N GLY A 109 -8.97 6.29 -4.49
CA GLY A 109 -7.98 5.33 -4.02
C GLY A 109 -6.97 4.94 -5.10
N VAL A 110 -5.75 4.65 -4.67
CA VAL A 110 -4.67 4.16 -5.54
C VAL A 110 -4.38 2.74 -5.12
N ARG A 111 -4.24 1.85 -6.10
CA ARG A 111 -3.77 0.48 -5.87
C ARG A 111 -2.54 0.24 -6.70
N TYR A 112 -1.58 -0.47 -6.15
CA TYR A 112 -0.42 -0.88 -6.92
C TYR A 112 0.08 -2.23 -6.43
N PHE A 113 0.83 -2.90 -7.29
CA PHE A 113 1.68 -4.00 -6.91
C PHE A 113 2.98 -3.93 -7.71
N ILE A 114 3.98 -4.66 -7.23
CA ILE A 114 5.33 -4.65 -7.77
C ILE A 114 5.63 -6.06 -8.29
N ILE A 115 6.06 -6.15 -9.55
CA ILE A 115 6.67 -7.36 -10.12
C ILE A 115 8.10 -6.99 -10.51
N ASP A 116 9.07 -7.64 -9.88
CA ASP A 116 10.50 -7.35 -9.99
C ASP A 116 10.84 -5.88 -9.69
N LYS A 117 10.99 -5.07 -10.74
CA LYS A 117 11.22 -3.62 -10.70
C LYS A 117 10.21 -2.86 -11.59
N THR A 118 9.05 -3.46 -11.82
CA THR A 118 7.94 -2.88 -12.56
C THR A 118 6.79 -2.63 -11.60
N ILE A 119 6.25 -1.42 -11.60
CA ILE A 119 5.07 -1.05 -10.83
C ILE A 119 3.88 -1.09 -11.76
N ILE A 120 2.84 -1.79 -11.33
CA ILE A 120 1.54 -1.78 -11.97
C ILE A 120 0.61 -1.06 -11.02
N MET A 121 0.15 0.12 -11.41
CA MET A 121 -0.68 0.99 -10.61
C MET A 121 -2.03 1.18 -11.27
N CYS A 122 -3.10 0.92 -10.53
CA CYS A 122 -4.45 1.30 -10.91
C CYS A 122 -4.79 2.63 -10.23
N TYR A 123 -5.17 3.58 -11.06
CA TYR A 123 -5.45 4.95 -10.64
C TYR A 123 -6.70 5.47 -11.33
N GLY A 124 -7.54 6.17 -10.58
CA GLY A 124 -8.75 6.83 -11.05
C GLY A 124 -8.58 8.31 -10.88
N ASN A 125 -8.83 9.06 -11.95
CA ASN A 125 -8.83 10.51 -11.92
C ASN A 125 -10.19 10.99 -11.41
N SER A 126 -10.18 11.69 -10.28
CA SER A 126 -11.41 12.15 -9.63
C SER A 126 -12.18 13.21 -10.41
N GLN A 127 -11.48 14.01 -11.19
CA GLN A 127 -12.05 15.10 -11.95
C GLN A 127 -12.75 14.60 -13.21
N THR A 128 -12.18 13.60 -13.86
CA THR A 128 -12.69 13.08 -15.14
C THR A 128 -13.47 11.79 -15.00
N GLY A 129 -13.42 11.12 -13.84
CA GLY A 129 -13.99 9.78 -13.64
C GLY A 129 -13.24 8.67 -14.39
N ALA A 130 -12.19 9.02 -15.14
CA ALA A 130 -11.44 8.08 -15.96
C ALA A 130 -10.48 7.25 -15.09
N ALA A 131 -10.50 5.94 -15.30
CA ALA A 131 -9.56 5.03 -14.67
C ALA A 131 -8.53 4.51 -15.66
N CYS A 132 -7.29 4.33 -15.21
CA CYS A 132 -6.20 3.83 -16.03
C CYS A 132 -5.30 2.88 -15.21
N ILE A 133 -4.77 1.87 -15.90
CA ILE A 133 -3.64 1.07 -15.42
C ILE A 133 -2.36 1.68 -15.99
N TYR A 134 -1.43 2.00 -15.10
CA TYR A 134 -0.12 2.51 -15.40
C TYR A 134 0.89 1.40 -15.15
N ILE A 135 1.70 1.08 -16.15
CA ILE A 135 2.83 0.16 -16.04
C ILE A 135 4.08 1.02 -16.12
N VAL A 136 4.88 0.99 -15.06
CA VAL A 136 6.06 1.85 -14.88
C VAL A 136 7.27 0.97 -14.65
N ARG A 137 8.36 1.24 -15.36
CA ARG A 137 9.62 0.49 -15.25
C ARG A 137 10.77 1.49 -15.18
N GLY A 138 11.64 1.36 -14.16
CA GLY A 138 12.65 2.38 -13.93
C GLY A 138 12.00 3.72 -13.60
N ASP A 139 12.35 4.78 -14.30
CA ASP A 139 11.85 6.15 -14.10
C ASP A 139 10.83 6.61 -15.17
N HIS A 140 10.41 5.72 -16.08
CA HIS A 140 9.51 6.07 -17.18
C HIS A 140 8.22 5.24 -17.16
N MET A 141 7.13 5.89 -17.60
CA MET A 141 5.87 5.20 -17.85
C MET A 141 6.02 4.34 -19.11
N PHE A 142 5.96 3.03 -18.95
CA PHE A 142 6.08 2.07 -20.04
C PHE A 142 4.77 1.92 -20.83
N LYS A 143 3.63 1.89 -20.13
CA LYS A 143 2.31 1.75 -20.77
C LYS A 143 1.21 2.37 -19.90
N LYS A 144 0.25 3.00 -20.57
CA LYS A 144 -1.02 3.42 -19.97
C LYS A 144 -2.16 2.68 -20.67
N ILE A 145 -3.02 2.03 -19.89
CA ILE A 145 -4.16 1.27 -20.38
C ILE A 145 -5.43 1.91 -19.79
N PRO A 146 -6.26 2.56 -20.61
CA PRO A 146 -7.56 3.06 -20.16
C PRO A 146 -8.47 1.92 -19.70
N ILE A 147 -9.14 2.11 -18.57
CA ILE A 147 -10.20 1.22 -18.09
C ILE A 147 -11.51 1.85 -18.55
N ASN A 148 -12.08 1.37 -19.65
CA ASN A 148 -13.32 1.88 -20.24
C ASN A 148 -14.55 1.39 -19.47
N TYR A 149 -14.65 1.74 -18.18
CA TYR A 149 -15.72 1.26 -17.29
C TYR A 149 -16.72 2.36 -16.90
N GLY A 150 -16.89 3.40 -17.73
CA GLY A 150 -17.67 4.58 -17.39
C GLY A 150 -17.04 5.38 -16.24
N ASN A 151 -17.85 6.10 -15.46
CA ASN A 151 -17.39 6.84 -14.28
C ASN A 151 -17.02 5.85 -13.16
N VAL A 152 -15.71 5.63 -12.95
CA VAL A 152 -15.24 4.76 -11.85
C VAL A 152 -15.31 5.53 -10.53
N LEU A 153 -16.20 5.08 -9.64
CA LEU A 153 -16.57 5.78 -8.40
C LEU A 153 -15.77 5.39 -7.14
N LYS A 154 -14.87 4.38 -7.18
CA LYS A 154 -13.89 4.02 -6.11
C LYS A 154 -13.21 2.67 -6.41
N PHE A 155 -11.92 2.55 -6.08
CA PHE A 155 -11.22 1.27 -5.99
C PHE A 155 -11.31 0.68 -4.58
N TYR A 156 -12.22 -0.26 -4.41
CA TYR A 156 -12.34 -1.00 -3.15
C TYR A 156 -11.25 -2.07 -3.04
N HIS A 157 -10.80 -2.31 -1.82
CA HIS A 157 -10.00 -3.48 -1.52
C HIS A 157 -10.96 -4.69 -1.55
N ARG A 158 -10.65 -5.71 -2.35
CA ARG A 158 -11.06 -7.05 -2.01
C ARG A 158 -9.81 -7.76 -1.56
N VAL A 159 -9.61 -7.84 -0.25
CA VAL A 159 -8.65 -8.80 0.30
C VAL A 159 -9.33 -10.17 0.17
N SER A 160 -9.33 -10.73 -1.04
CA SER A 160 -9.40 -12.17 -1.15
C SER A 160 -8.05 -12.65 -0.66
N PHE A 161 -7.99 -13.15 0.57
CA PHE A 161 -6.84 -13.91 1.04
C PHE A 161 -6.49 -14.90 -0.07
N PRO A 162 -5.29 -14.86 -0.67
CA PRO A 162 -4.82 -15.95 -1.50
C PRO A 162 -4.36 -17.05 -0.53
N ASN A 163 -5.26 -17.52 0.33
CA ASN A 163 -5.04 -18.72 1.10
C ASN A 163 -5.95 -19.78 0.48
N LEU A 164 -5.32 -20.76 -0.15
CA LEU A 164 -5.88 -22.11 -0.30
C LEU A 164 -6.07 -22.79 1.09
N ILE A 165 -5.97 -22.05 2.19
CA ILE A 165 -6.26 -22.48 3.54
C ILE A 165 -7.67 -21.96 3.88
N ARG A 166 -8.57 -22.92 4.09
CA ARG A 166 -9.97 -22.68 4.49
C ARG A 166 -9.99 -21.77 5.72
N PHE A 167 -10.77 -20.70 5.64
CA PHE A 167 -11.12 -19.85 6.78
C PHE A 167 -11.60 -20.75 7.94
N PRO A 168 -11.24 -20.48 9.20
CA PRO A 168 -11.88 -21.13 10.33
C PRO A 168 -13.39 -20.91 10.22
N LEU A 169 -14.15 -22.02 10.19
CA LEU A 169 -15.60 -22.03 9.95
C LEU A 169 -16.40 -21.13 10.89
N GLU A 170 -15.82 -20.73 12.02
CA GLU A 170 -16.45 -19.94 13.08
C GLU A 170 -16.75 -18.49 12.67
N PHE A 171 -16.03 -17.91 11.72
CA PHE A 171 -16.26 -16.51 11.28
C PHE A 171 -17.25 -16.36 10.11
N ARG A 172 -17.81 -17.47 9.59
CA ARG A 172 -18.75 -17.42 8.46
C ARG A 172 -20.17 -17.00 8.85
N ARG A 173 -20.51 -17.03 10.15
CA ARG A 173 -21.88 -16.76 10.64
C ARG A 173 -22.20 -15.29 10.88
N SER A 174 -21.23 -14.38 10.81
CA SER A 174 -21.42 -12.98 11.22
C SER A 174 -21.38 -11.96 10.07
N LEU A 175 -21.42 -12.40 8.81
CA LEU A 175 -21.35 -11.52 7.62
C LEU A 175 -22.53 -11.74 6.65
N GLU A 176 -23.61 -12.36 7.11
CA GLU A 176 -24.91 -12.30 6.44
C GLU A 176 -25.76 -11.22 7.12
N ILE A 177 -25.62 -9.97 6.66
CA ILE A 177 -26.66 -8.92 6.71
C ILE A 177 -26.69 -8.26 5.34
#